data_AF-A0A6H1ZU18-F1
#
_entry.id   AF-A0A6H1ZU18-F1
#
_cell.length_a   1.000
_cell.length_b   1.000
_cell.length_c   1.000
_cell.angle_alpha   90.00
_cell.angle_beta   90.00
_cell.angle_gamma   90.00
#
_symmetry.space_group_name_H-M   'P 1'
#
loop_
_entity.id
_entity.type
_entity.pdbx_description
1 polymer ?
#
loop_
_entity_poly.entity_id
_entity_poly.type
_entity_poly.pdbx_seq_one_letter_code
_entity_poly.pdbx_strand_id
1 'polypeptide(L)'
;MEEFKKMINDDELFKKIVEKIGEKQIFLHEKKDSVIIDNNGSYIPATKFSELNETKKGLQKQLDNLQTELGELNKTATNTESYKEQIKELGKKMEDQKKTFEETEIAEKKKYALRISFASEAVRYPELIETKIDLSKVELDEHGKLKNGEEIYKPLKETYPDMFGKVVKKGSDLKESTYEIGENGIYSMEQIKAMPSTMLSDPKILEKVNESLSKHNSK
;
A
#
# COMPACT_ATOMS: atom_id res chain seq x y z
N MET A 1 48.70 -3.80 57.84
CA MET A 1 48.14 -2.67 57.06
C MET A 1 48.58 -2.68 55.60
N GLU A 2 49.87 -2.86 55.28
CA GLU A 2 50.32 -2.92 53.86
C GLU A 2 49.73 -4.09 53.06
N GLU A 3 49.61 -5.29 53.65
CA GLU A 3 48.97 -6.44 52.98
C GLU A 3 47.49 -6.19 52.69
N PHE A 4 46.78 -5.52 53.62
CA PHE A 4 45.39 -5.12 53.44
C PHE A 4 45.24 -4.10 52.31
N LYS A 5 46.21 -3.18 52.17
CA LYS A 5 46.26 -2.23 51.04
C LYS A 5 46.44 -2.95 49.71
N LYS A 6 47.34 -3.94 49.65
CA LYS A 6 47.55 -4.78 48.46
C LYS A 6 46.31 -5.57 48.07
N MET A 7 45.51 -6.06 49.03
CA MET A 7 44.27 -6.81 48.73
C MET A 7 43.15 -5.93 48.17
N ILE A 8 43.00 -4.69 48.66
CA ILE A 8 41.96 -3.78 48.20
C ILE A 8 42.28 -3.23 46.80
N ASN A 9 43.57 -3.04 46.49
CA ASN A 9 44.08 -2.59 45.19
C ASN A 9 43.37 -1.32 44.64
N ASP A 10 42.84 -0.51 45.55
CA ASP A 10 42.17 0.77 45.35
C ASP A 10 42.44 1.64 46.59
N ASP A 11 43.22 2.69 46.39
CA ASP A 11 43.75 3.54 47.46
C ASP A 11 42.67 4.43 48.11
N GLU A 12 41.63 4.83 47.37
CA GLU A 12 40.52 5.61 47.92
C GLU A 12 39.61 4.74 48.79
N LEU A 13 39.33 3.52 48.32
CA LEU A 13 38.53 2.57 49.07
C LEU A 13 39.24 2.12 50.34
N PHE A 14 40.55 1.89 50.28
CA PHE A 14 41.38 1.60 51.45
C PHE A 14 41.30 2.75 52.48
N LYS A 15 41.45 4.00 52.05
CA LYS A 15 41.41 5.16 52.94
C LYS A 15 40.06 5.30 53.65
N LYS A 16 38.95 5.15 52.93
CA LYS A 16 37.59 5.19 53.52
C LYS A 16 37.34 4.06 54.51
N ILE A 17 37.89 2.87 54.24
CA ILE A 17 37.75 1.71 55.13
C ILE A 17 38.56 1.93 56.40
N VAL A 18 39.80 2.40 56.30
CA VAL A 18 40.64 2.73 57.49
C VAL A 18 40.00 3.82 58.34
N GLU A 19 39.43 4.85 57.70
CA GLU A 19 38.75 5.96 58.38
C GLU A 19 37.47 5.50 59.10
N LYS A 20 36.74 4.51 58.55
CA LYS A 20 35.56 3.91 59.21
C LYS A 20 35.89 2.88 60.29
N ILE A 21 37.01 2.16 60.16
CA ILE A 21 37.46 1.16 61.15
C ILE A 21 38.09 1.85 62.37
N GLY A 22 38.72 3.02 62.18
CA GLY A 22 39.33 3.79 63.26
C GLY A 22 40.50 3.04 63.92
N GLU A 23 40.62 3.16 65.25
CA GLU A 23 41.69 2.51 66.04
C GLU A 23 41.45 1.02 66.35
N LYS A 24 40.40 0.40 65.78
CA LYS A 24 40.08 -1.01 66.06
C LYS A 24 41.14 -1.94 65.46
N GLN A 25 41.67 -2.85 66.28
CA GLN A 25 42.68 -3.83 65.84
C GLN A 25 42.11 -4.79 64.79
N ILE A 26 42.72 -4.83 63.62
CA ILE A 26 42.42 -5.78 62.55
C ILE A 26 43.26 -7.03 62.80
N PHE A 27 42.63 -8.12 63.23
CA PHE A 27 43.29 -9.42 63.34
C PHE A 27 43.23 -10.14 62.00
N LEU A 28 44.36 -10.24 61.32
CA LEU A 28 44.54 -11.14 60.18
C LEU A 28 44.90 -12.51 60.76
N HIS A 29 43.94 -13.45 60.79
CA HIS A 29 44.22 -14.79 61.29
C HIS A 29 45.10 -15.52 60.27
N GLU A 30 46.37 -15.73 60.61
CA GLU A 30 47.27 -16.54 59.80
C GLU A 30 46.77 -17.99 59.82
N LYS A 31 46.39 -18.48 58.63
CA LYS A 31 46.01 -19.85 58.28
C LYS A 31 44.53 -20.21 58.53
N LYS A 32 43.84 -20.37 57.40
CA LYS A 32 42.62 -21.17 57.20
C LYS A 32 41.46 -20.83 58.15
N ASP A 33 40.85 -19.67 57.95
CA ASP A 33 39.43 -19.60 57.61
C ASP A 33 39.07 -18.12 57.42
N SER A 34 38.82 -17.80 56.17
CA SER A 34 38.66 -16.45 55.66
C SER A 34 37.28 -15.90 56.05
N VAL A 35 37.27 -15.04 57.08
CA VAL A 35 36.07 -14.41 57.64
C VAL A 35 36.36 -12.95 57.95
N ILE A 36 35.52 -12.05 57.42
CA ILE A 36 35.50 -10.63 57.76
C ILE A 36 34.27 -10.40 58.66
N ILE A 37 34.46 -9.83 59.85
CA ILE A 37 33.39 -9.57 60.82
C ILE A 37 32.92 -8.11 60.69
N ASP A 38 31.63 -7.90 60.41
CA ASP A 38 30.97 -6.58 60.48
C ASP A 38 30.49 -6.27 61.91
N ASN A 39 30.31 -4.98 62.22
CA ASN A 39 30.04 -4.35 63.52
C ASN A 39 28.74 -4.81 64.21
N ASN A 40 27.94 -5.68 63.58
CA ASN A 40 26.72 -6.30 64.13
C ASN A 40 26.86 -7.82 64.39
N GLY A 41 28.07 -8.39 64.32
CA GLY A 41 28.33 -9.79 64.65
C GLY A 41 27.82 -10.80 63.62
N SER A 42 27.38 -10.35 62.44
CA SER A 42 26.90 -11.24 61.37
C SER A 42 28.06 -11.70 60.48
N TYR A 43 28.21 -13.02 60.36
CA TYR A 43 29.27 -13.70 59.63
C TYR A 43 29.10 -13.55 58.11
N ILE A 44 30.07 -12.91 57.42
CA ILE A 44 30.15 -12.95 55.96
C ILE A 44 31.30 -13.88 55.58
N PRO A 45 31.02 -15.10 55.06
CA PRO A 45 32.05 -16.00 54.55
C PRO A 45 32.84 -15.30 53.44
N ALA A 46 34.17 -15.41 53.41
CA ALA A 46 34.97 -14.74 52.37
C ALA A 46 34.64 -15.16 50.94
N THR A 47 34.02 -16.33 50.75
CA THR A 47 33.42 -16.71 49.46
C THR A 47 32.39 -15.69 49.01
N LYS A 48 31.51 -15.23 49.91
CA LYS A 48 30.53 -14.19 49.62
C LYS A 48 31.17 -12.82 49.38
N PHE A 49 32.30 -12.49 50.04
CA PHE A 49 33.02 -11.24 49.78
C PHE A 49 33.77 -11.26 48.44
N SER A 50 34.39 -12.40 48.09
CA SER A 50 35.02 -12.60 46.78
C SER A 50 33.98 -12.56 45.67
N GLU A 51 32.85 -13.25 45.85
CA GLU A 51 31.69 -13.15 44.95
C GLU A 51 31.17 -11.70 44.88
N LEU A 52 31.08 -10.97 46.01
CA LEU A 52 30.66 -9.57 45.98
C LEU A 52 31.64 -8.67 45.24
N ASN A 53 32.94 -8.94 45.34
CA ASN A 53 33.95 -8.14 44.69
C ASN A 53 34.08 -8.49 43.20
N GLU A 54 33.91 -9.76 42.84
CA GLU A 54 33.83 -10.20 41.45
C GLU A 54 32.55 -9.70 40.77
N THR A 55 31.40 -9.75 41.46
CA THR A 55 30.16 -9.13 40.98
C THR A 55 30.29 -7.62 40.89
N LYS A 56 30.95 -6.95 41.85
CA LYS A 56 31.23 -5.51 41.78
C LYS A 56 32.15 -5.15 40.61
N LYS A 57 33.22 -5.93 40.36
CA LYS A 57 34.10 -5.74 39.19
C LYS A 57 33.37 -6.03 37.88
N GLY A 58 32.48 -7.04 37.87
CA GLY A 58 31.60 -7.34 36.73
C GLY A 58 30.63 -6.19 36.46
N LEU A 59 30.01 -5.64 37.51
CA LEU A 59 29.10 -4.49 37.44
C LEU A 59 29.84 -3.21 37.02
N GLN A 60 31.07 -2.98 37.50
CA GLN A 60 31.89 -1.86 37.06
C GLN A 60 32.26 -1.98 35.57
N LYS A 61 32.66 -3.17 35.10
CA LYS A 61 32.88 -3.41 33.67
C LYS A 61 31.61 -3.21 32.84
N GLN A 62 30.45 -3.63 33.34
CA GLN A 62 29.17 -3.38 32.68
C GLN A 62 28.82 -1.89 32.65
N LEU A 63 29.11 -1.14 33.71
CA LEU A 63 28.95 0.31 33.76
C LEU A 63 29.87 1.04 32.79
N ASP A 64 31.15 0.66 32.75
CA ASP A 64 32.13 1.25 31.83
C ASP A 64 31.80 0.93 30.36
N ASN A 65 31.31 -0.28 30.09
CA ASN A 65 30.80 -0.67 28.78
C ASN A 65 29.54 0.12 28.41
N LEU A 66 28.58 0.27 29.32
CA LEU A 66 27.37 1.09 29.12
C LEU A 66 27.71 2.57 28.93
N GLN A 67 28.71 3.09 29.63
CA GLN A 67 29.17 4.47 29.52
C GLN A 67 29.91 4.70 28.20
N THR A 68 30.66 3.69 27.74
CA THR A 68 31.29 3.69 26.41
C THR A 68 30.25 3.59 25.31
N GLU A 69 29.26 2.68 25.43
CA GLU A 69 28.11 2.60 24.53
C GLU A 69 27.28 3.88 24.55
N LEU A 70 27.07 4.54 25.70
CA LEU A 70 26.42 5.85 25.78
C LEU A 70 27.27 6.95 25.14
N GLY A 71 28.59 6.87 25.26
CA GLY A 71 29.53 7.78 24.62
C GLY A 71 29.56 7.61 23.10
N GLU A 72 29.50 6.37 22.62
CA GLU A 72 29.38 6.01 21.21
C GLU A 72 27.99 6.31 20.66
N LEU A 73 26.93 6.09 21.46
CA LEU A 73 25.56 6.50 21.17
C LEU A 73 25.46 8.02 21.13
N ASN A 74 26.18 8.76 21.98
CA ASN A 74 26.25 10.22 21.95
C ASN A 74 27.12 10.78 20.80
N LYS A 75 28.14 10.03 20.35
CA LYS A 75 28.92 10.39 19.15
C LYS A 75 28.12 10.13 17.89
N THR A 76 27.39 9.01 17.83
CA THR A 76 26.38 8.74 16.81
C THR A 76 25.13 9.62 17.00
N ALA A 77 24.95 10.25 18.17
CA ALA A 77 23.89 11.23 18.45
C ALA A 77 24.12 12.60 17.79
N THR A 78 25.25 12.82 17.12
CA THR A 78 25.33 13.90 16.12
C THR A 78 24.38 13.65 14.93
N ASN A 79 23.85 12.42 14.78
CA ASN A 79 22.72 12.11 13.90
C ASN A 79 21.33 12.19 14.59
N THR A 80 21.21 12.48 15.90
CA THR A 80 19.88 12.43 16.57
C THR A 80 18.96 13.59 16.18
N GLU A 81 19.49 14.76 15.82
CA GLU A 81 18.66 15.83 15.23
C GLU A 81 18.17 15.42 13.84
N SER A 82 19.06 14.89 12.99
CA SER A 82 18.70 14.31 11.69
C SER A 82 17.67 13.18 11.79
N TYR A 83 17.80 12.27 12.75
CA TYR A 83 16.81 11.20 12.97
C TYR A 83 15.49 11.73 13.56
N LYS A 84 15.52 12.73 14.46
CA LYS A 84 14.29 13.38 14.94
C LYS A 84 13.58 14.17 13.83
N GLU A 85 14.33 14.82 12.94
CA GLU A 85 13.79 15.49 11.76
C GLU A 85 13.22 14.50 10.76
N GLN A 86 13.92 13.40 10.49
CA GLN A 86 13.41 12.32 9.63
C GLN A 86 12.18 11.64 10.21
N ILE A 87 12.11 11.41 11.53
CA ILE A 87 10.90 10.86 12.17
C ILE A 87 9.72 11.84 12.06
N LYS A 88 9.95 13.16 12.21
CA LYS A 88 8.92 14.18 11.98
C LYS A 88 8.51 14.25 10.51
N GLU A 89 9.45 14.17 9.59
CA GLU A 89 9.18 14.19 8.14
C GLU A 89 8.43 12.93 7.70
N LEU A 90 8.83 11.76 8.18
CA LEU A 90 8.14 10.49 7.95
C LEU A 90 6.75 10.50 8.58
N GLY A 91 6.60 11.02 9.81
CA GLY A 91 5.30 11.19 10.45
C GLY A 91 4.36 12.08 9.63
N LYS A 92 4.84 13.22 9.15
CA LYS A 92 4.09 14.10 8.23
C LYS A 92 3.76 13.40 6.92
N LYS A 93 4.73 12.73 6.29
CA LYS A 93 4.50 11.95 5.06
C LYS A 93 3.46 10.85 5.24
N MET A 94 3.43 10.17 6.38
CA MET A 94 2.42 9.16 6.66
C MET A 94 1.03 9.77 6.86
N GLU A 95 0.93 10.90 7.54
CA GLU A 95 -0.34 11.61 7.75
C GLU A 95 -0.87 12.21 6.44
N ASP A 96 0.01 12.80 5.63
CA ASP A 96 -0.31 13.28 4.28
C ASP A 96 -0.70 12.12 3.35
N GLN A 97 0.00 10.98 3.41
CA GLN A 97 -0.35 9.78 2.64
C GLN A 97 -1.69 9.18 3.08
N LYS A 98 -1.99 9.19 4.38
CA LYS A 98 -3.27 8.69 4.90
C LYS A 98 -4.42 9.60 4.47
N LYS A 99 -4.23 10.91 4.57
CA LYS A 99 -5.22 11.89 4.12
C LYS A 99 -5.44 11.83 2.61
N THR A 100 -4.36 11.77 1.82
CA THR A 100 -4.48 11.61 0.37
C THR A 100 -5.10 10.27 0.00
N PHE A 101 -4.77 9.18 0.72
CA PHE A 101 -5.41 7.88 0.52
C PHE A 101 -6.91 7.95 0.80
N GLU A 102 -7.33 8.49 1.95
CA GLU A 102 -8.75 8.66 2.30
C GLU A 102 -9.49 9.54 1.28
N GLU A 103 -8.88 10.64 0.85
CA GLU A 103 -9.44 11.52 -0.18
C GLU A 103 -9.57 10.79 -1.54
N THR A 104 -8.55 10.02 -1.94
CA THR A 104 -8.59 9.23 -3.18
C THR A 104 -9.61 8.10 -3.11
N GLU A 105 -9.72 7.41 -1.99
CA GLU A 105 -10.67 6.31 -1.79
C GLU A 105 -12.11 6.83 -1.83
N ILE A 106 -12.38 7.97 -1.20
CA ILE A 106 -13.70 8.63 -1.26
C ILE A 106 -14.00 9.07 -2.69
N ALA A 107 -13.02 9.66 -3.39
CA ALA A 107 -13.20 10.08 -4.78
C ALA A 107 -13.46 8.88 -5.71
N GLU A 108 -12.75 7.77 -5.54
CA GLU A 108 -12.95 6.54 -6.32
C GLU A 108 -14.32 5.92 -6.05
N LYS A 109 -14.75 5.84 -4.78
CA LYS A 109 -16.10 5.38 -4.41
C LYS A 109 -17.19 6.20 -5.10
N LYS A 110 -17.05 7.54 -5.10
CA LYS A 110 -17.99 8.44 -5.79
C LYS A 110 -17.99 8.20 -7.30
N LYS A 111 -16.82 8.09 -7.93
CA LYS A 111 -16.70 7.78 -9.37
C LYS A 111 -17.33 6.43 -9.73
N TYR A 112 -17.13 5.41 -8.90
CA TYR A 112 -17.71 4.09 -9.12
C TYR A 112 -19.24 4.13 -9.05
N ALA A 113 -19.80 4.79 -8.03
CA ALA A 113 -21.24 4.99 -7.89
C ALA A 113 -21.84 5.75 -9.08
N LEU A 114 -21.15 6.81 -9.56
CA LEU A 114 -21.53 7.54 -10.78
C LEU A 114 -21.54 6.61 -12.00
N ARG A 115 -20.45 5.86 -12.23
CA ARG A 115 -20.35 4.92 -13.37
C ARG A 115 -21.44 3.87 -13.39
N ILE A 116 -21.84 3.36 -12.23
CA ILE A 116 -22.99 2.44 -12.12
C ILE A 116 -24.27 3.16 -12.56
N SER A 117 -24.51 4.37 -12.06
CA SER A 117 -25.73 5.13 -12.36
C SER A 117 -25.81 5.63 -13.81
N PHE A 118 -24.67 5.77 -14.51
CA PHE A 118 -24.64 6.15 -15.93
C PHE A 118 -25.42 5.21 -16.84
N ALA A 119 -25.50 3.92 -16.49
CA ALA A 119 -26.30 2.95 -17.23
C ALA A 119 -27.80 3.26 -17.14
N SER A 120 -28.28 3.67 -15.96
CA SER A 120 -29.66 4.08 -15.72
C SER A 120 -30.01 5.39 -16.44
N GLU A 121 -29.04 6.29 -16.56
CA GLU A 121 -29.20 7.59 -17.22
C GLU A 121 -28.96 7.57 -18.73
N ALA A 122 -28.67 6.40 -19.31
CA ALA A 122 -28.36 6.21 -20.72
C ALA A 122 -27.23 7.14 -21.21
N VAL A 123 -26.16 7.29 -20.42
CA VAL A 123 -24.97 8.05 -20.81
C VAL A 123 -24.25 7.33 -21.96
N ARG A 124 -23.92 8.08 -23.03
CA ARG A 124 -23.18 7.56 -24.20
C ARG A 124 -21.68 7.51 -23.99
N TYR A 125 -21.14 8.53 -23.30
CA TYR A 125 -19.71 8.69 -23.07
C TYR A 125 -19.42 8.82 -21.57
N PRO A 126 -19.47 7.69 -20.81
CA PRO A 126 -19.21 7.63 -19.37
C PRO A 126 -17.95 8.37 -18.93
N GLU A 127 -16.83 8.12 -19.60
CA GLU A 127 -15.55 8.71 -19.22
C GLU A 127 -15.54 10.23 -19.43
N LEU A 128 -16.21 10.72 -20.47
CA LEU A 128 -16.25 12.14 -20.78
C LEU A 128 -17.20 12.89 -19.84
N ILE A 129 -18.39 12.35 -19.58
CA ILE A 129 -19.35 13.00 -18.67
C ILE A 129 -18.83 13.02 -17.23
N GLU A 130 -18.08 11.99 -16.82
CA GLU A 130 -17.45 11.93 -15.50
C GLU A 130 -16.52 13.13 -15.25
N THR A 131 -15.76 13.56 -16.27
CA THR A 131 -14.89 14.76 -16.16
C THR A 131 -15.66 16.08 -16.02
N LYS A 132 -16.96 16.09 -16.33
CA LYS A 132 -17.83 17.26 -16.21
C LYS A 132 -18.56 17.33 -14.86
N ILE A 133 -18.45 16.28 -14.04
CA ILE A 133 -19.12 16.19 -12.74
C ILE A 133 -18.17 16.65 -11.64
N ASP A 134 -18.65 17.57 -10.81
CA ASP A 134 -17.96 17.98 -9.59
C ASP A 134 -18.18 16.94 -8.47
N LEU A 135 -17.14 16.14 -8.19
CA LEU A 135 -17.18 15.07 -7.17
C LEU A 135 -17.44 15.60 -5.75
N SER A 136 -17.21 16.89 -5.48
CA SER A 136 -17.52 17.48 -4.16
C SER A 136 -19.02 17.52 -3.90
N LYS A 137 -19.84 17.62 -4.95
CA LYS A 137 -21.31 17.67 -4.90
C LYS A 137 -21.98 16.30 -4.95
N VAL A 138 -21.20 15.23 -5.12
CA VAL A 138 -21.73 13.86 -5.20
C VAL A 138 -21.95 13.33 -3.79
N GLU A 139 -23.20 12.99 -3.48
CA GLU A 139 -23.60 12.34 -2.24
C GLU A 139 -23.90 10.86 -2.45
N LEU A 140 -23.37 10.04 -1.56
CA LEU A 140 -23.64 8.60 -1.52
C LEU A 140 -24.61 8.30 -0.37
N ASP A 141 -25.46 7.29 -0.56
CA ASP A 141 -26.29 6.74 0.50
C ASP A 141 -25.49 5.77 1.41
N GLU A 142 -26.16 5.23 2.44
CA GLU A 142 -25.57 4.27 3.38
C GLU A 142 -25.11 2.97 2.72
N HIS A 143 -25.56 2.68 1.50
CA HIS A 143 -25.19 1.52 0.71
C HIS A 143 -24.14 1.83 -0.36
N GLY A 144 -23.60 3.06 -0.39
CA GLY A 144 -22.60 3.50 -1.36
C GLY A 144 -23.15 3.76 -2.77
N LYS A 145 -24.48 3.89 -2.92
CA LYS A 145 -25.12 4.26 -4.19
C LYS A 145 -25.33 5.77 -4.27
N LEU A 146 -25.49 6.27 -5.49
CA LEU A 146 -25.73 7.68 -5.74
C LEU A 146 -27.09 8.12 -5.16
N LYS A 147 -27.06 9.05 -4.20
CA LYS A 147 -28.26 9.56 -3.53
C LYS A 147 -28.88 10.73 -4.29
N ASN A 148 -28.07 11.68 -4.75
CA ASN A 148 -28.51 12.93 -5.37
C ASN A 148 -28.35 12.93 -6.91
N GLY A 149 -28.68 11.82 -7.56
CA GLY A 149 -28.50 11.67 -9.00
C GLY A 149 -29.23 12.72 -9.84
N GLU A 150 -30.48 13.04 -9.51
CA GLU A 150 -31.29 13.99 -10.29
C GLU A 150 -30.67 15.41 -10.31
N GLU A 151 -30.13 15.85 -9.17
CA GLU A 151 -29.46 17.15 -9.05
C GLU A 151 -28.18 17.22 -9.89
N ILE A 152 -27.48 16.10 -10.05
CA ILE A 152 -26.28 15.99 -10.87
C ILE A 152 -26.64 15.94 -12.35
N TYR A 153 -27.62 15.12 -12.73
CA TYR A 153 -27.90 14.82 -14.14
C TYR A 153 -28.77 15.86 -14.85
N LYS A 154 -29.67 16.54 -14.15
CA LYS A 154 -30.53 17.57 -14.75
C LYS A 154 -29.75 18.67 -15.49
N PRO A 155 -28.78 19.38 -14.86
CA PRO A 155 -28.01 20.41 -15.57
C PRO A 155 -27.12 19.84 -16.67
N LEU A 156 -26.63 18.60 -16.52
CA LEU A 156 -25.80 17.94 -17.53
C LEU A 156 -26.60 17.58 -18.78
N LYS A 157 -27.85 17.15 -18.63
CA LYS A 157 -28.74 16.86 -19.76
C LYS A 157 -29.14 18.13 -20.51
N GLU A 158 -29.24 19.26 -19.82
CA GLU A 158 -29.50 20.56 -20.42
C GLU A 158 -28.27 21.11 -21.17
N THR A 159 -27.08 20.94 -20.59
CA THR A 159 -25.82 21.50 -21.15
C THR A 159 -25.20 20.59 -22.21
N TYR A 160 -25.32 19.27 -22.06
CA TYR A 160 -24.67 18.25 -22.89
C TYR A 160 -25.67 17.17 -23.33
N PRO A 161 -26.78 17.53 -24.02
CA PRO A 161 -27.83 16.57 -24.39
C PRO A 161 -27.32 15.44 -25.30
N ASP A 162 -26.29 15.70 -26.09
CA ASP A 162 -25.61 14.75 -26.99
C ASP A 162 -24.87 13.64 -26.25
N MET A 163 -24.50 13.85 -24.98
CA MET A 163 -23.86 12.86 -24.12
C MET A 163 -24.84 11.81 -23.56
N PHE A 164 -26.16 11.98 -23.77
CA PHE A 164 -27.22 11.12 -23.22
C PHE A 164 -28.08 10.46 -24.32
N GLY A 165 -28.76 9.39 -23.95
CA GLY A 165 -29.65 8.61 -24.82
C GLY A 165 -28.98 7.39 -25.47
N LYS A 166 -29.81 6.54 -26.08
CA LYS A 166 -29.32 5.29 -26.69
C LYS A 166 -28.45 5.57 -27.90
N VAL A 167 -27.27 4.93 -27.96
CA VAL A 167 -26.46 4.89 -29.18
C VAL A 167 -27.23 4.09 -30.22
N VAL A 168 -27.92 4.78 -31.13
CA VAL A 168 -28.46 4.15 -32.33
C VAL A 168 -27.25 3.88 -33.22
N LYS A 169 -26.70 2.67 -33.15
CA LYS A 169 -25.84 2.18 -34.24
C LYS A 169 -26.75 2.07 -35.46
N LYS A 170 -26.83 3.14 -36.24
CA LYS A 170 -27.36 3.06 -37.59
C LYS A 170 -26.35 2.18 -38.31
N GLY A 171 -26.66 0.89 -38.45
CA GLY A 171 -25.95 0.07 -39.40
C GLY A 171 -25.96 0.87 -40.69
N SER A 172 -24.78 1.15 -41.27
CA SER A 172 -24.75 1.49 -42.68
C SER A 172 -25.52 0.38 -43.36
N ASP A 173 -26.63 0.71 -44.02
CA ASP A 173 -27.41 -0.24 -44.80
C ASP A 173 -26.39 -1.14 -45.51
N LEU A 174 -26.49 -2.45 -45.34
CA LEU A 174 -25.69 -3.39 -46.11
C LEU A 174 -25.85 -2.91 -47.56
N LYS A 175 -24.78 -2.48 -48.21
CA LYS A 175 -24.84 -2.25 -49.65
C LYS A 175 -25.31 -3.56 -50.23
N GLU A 176 -26.54 -3.61 -50.72
CA GLU A 176 -27.01 -4.72 -51.52
C GLU A 176 -25.93 -4.93 -52.58
N SER A 177 -25.37 -6.14 -52.64
CA SER A 177 -24.53 -6.48 -53.78
C SER A 177 -25.47 -6.51 -54.97
N THR A 178 -25.57 -5.40 -55.70
CA THR A 178 -26.27 -5.37 -56.96
C THR A 178 -25.45 -6.20 -57.93
N TYR A 179 -25.82 -7.47 -58.10
CA TYR A 179 -25.41 -8.26 -59.25
C TYR A 179 -26.16 -7.67 -60.44
N GLU A 180 -25.56 -6.65 -61.07
CA GLU A 180 -26.14 -6.04 -62.26
C GLU A 180 -26.30 -7.11 -63.34
N ILE A 181 -27.54 -7.29 -63.75
CA ILE A 181 -27.92 -8.18 -64.85
C ILE A 181 -27.42 -7.50 -66.13
N GLY A 182 -26.58 -8.18 -66.91
CA GLY A 182 -26.09 -7.61 -68.18
C GLY A 182 -27.22 -7.29 -69.15
N GLU A 183 -26.92 -6.53 -70.22
CA GLU A 183 -27.90 -5.96 -71.19
C GLU A 183 -28.93 -6.96 -71.76
N ASN A 184 -28.65 -8.26 -71.68
CA ASN A 184 -29.54 -9.34 -72.15
C ASN A 184 -30.54 -9.84 -71.11
N GLY A 185 -30.60 -9.23 -69.92
CA GLY A 185 -31.54 -9.59 -68.85
C GLY A 185 -31.29 -10.96 -68.19
N ILE A 186 -30.10 -11.55 -68.40
CA ILE A 186 -29.69 -12.85 -67.83
C ILE A 186 -28.38 -12.74 -67.05
N TYR A 187 -28.21 -13.59 -66.04
CA TYR A 187 -26.96 -13.69 -65.29
C TYR A 187 -25.92 -14.51 -66.06
N SER A 188 -24.65 -14.11 -65.96
CA SER A 188 -23.53 -14.92 -66.47
C SER A 188 -23.32 -16.15 -65.58
N MET A 189 -22.70 -17.19 -66.13
CA MET A 189 -22.42 -18.41 -65.36
C MET A 189 -21.48 -18.15 -64.16
N GLU A 190 -20.55 -17.20 -64.30
CA GLU A 190 -19.68 -16.77 -63.20
C GLU A 190 -20.46 -16.02 -62.12
N GLN A 191 -21.42 -15.17 -62.50
CA GLN A 191 -22.30 -14.47 -61.56
C GLN A 191 -23.16 -15.47 -60.79
N ILE A 192 -23.77 -16.45 -61.46
CA ILE A 192 -24.61 -17.48 -60.81
C ILE A 192 -23.80 -18.30 -59.81
N LYS A 193 -22.56 -18.69 -60.15
CA LYS A 193 -21.68 -19.44 -59.24
C LYS A 193 -21.21 -18.61 -58.05
N ALA A 194 -21.08 -17.30 -58.21
CA ALA A 194 -20.67 -16.38 -57.16
C ALA A 194 -21.83 -15.89 -56.28
N MET A 195 -23.08 -16.28 -56.56
CA MET A 195 -24.24 -15.87 -55.76
C MET A 195 -24.27 -16.61 -54.41
N PRO A 196 -24.44 -15.89 -53.29
CA PRO A 196 -24.63 -16.53 -52.00
C PRO A 196 -26.00 -17.22 -51.95
N SER A 197 -26.09 -18.33 -51.20
CA SER A 197 -27.33 -19.13 -51.06
C SER A 197 -28.52 -18.33 -50.50
N THR A 198 -28.25 -17.27 -49.75
CA THR A 198 -29.27 -16.35 -49.22
C THR A 198 -29.98 -15.55 -50.31
N MET A 199 -29.31 -15.22 -51.43
CA MET A 199 -29.93 -14.53 -52.57
C MET A 199 -30.83 -15.45 -53.39
N LEU A 200 -30.50 -16.75 -53.46
CA LEU A 200 -31.32 -17.78 -54.12
C LEU A 200 -32.62 -18.08 -53.37
N SER A 201 -32.79 -17.53 -52.17
CA SER A 201 -34.03 -17.61 -51.41
C SER A 201 -35.10 -16.62 -51.91
N ASP A 202 -34.71 -15.58 -52.67
CA ASP A 202 -35.67 -14.68 -53.33
C ASP A 202 -36.26 -15.39 -54.56
N PRO A 203 -37.58 -15.63 -54.61
CA PRO A 203 -38.23 -16.33 -55.73
C PRO A 203 -37.98 -15.67 -57.09
N LYS A 204 -37.89 -14.33 -57.14
CA LYS A 204 -37.67 -13.58 -58.39
C LYS A 204 -36.24 -13.73 -58.91
N ILE A 205 -35.28 -13.83 -58.00
CA ILE A 205 -33.87 -14.06 -58.35
C ILE A 205 -33.70 -15.50 -58.83
N LEU A 206 -34.31 -16.47 -58.12
CA LEU A 206 -34.25 -17.89 -58.47
C LEU A 206 -34.83 -18.17 -59.86
N GLU A 207 -35.97 -17.54 -60.20
CA GLU A 207 -36.58 -17.63 -61.53
C GLU A 207 -35.63 -17.17 -62.63
N LYS A 208 -35.01 -16.00 -62.47
CA LYS A 208 -34.02 -15.47 -63.43
C LYS A 208 -32.74 -16.30 -63.53
N VAL A 209 -32.28 -16.86 -62.42
CA VAL A 209 -31.14 -17.78 -62.42
C VAL A 209 -31.46 -19.04 -63.23
N ASN A 210 -32.64 -19.62 -63.05
CA ASN A 210 -33.09 -20.78 -63.81
C ASN A 210 -33.23 -20.49 -65.31
N GLU A 211 -33.80 -19.34 -65.68
CA GLU A 211 -33.86 -18.89 -67.07
C GLU A 211 -32.46 -18.71 -67.68
N SER A 212 -31.53 -18.17 -66.92
CA SER A 212 -30.15 -17.96 -67.34
C SER A 212 -29.43 -19.29 -67.57
N LEU A 213 -29.60 -20.25 -66.65
CA LEU A 213 -29.04 -21.61 -66.78
C LEU A 213 -29.60 -22.36 -67.99
N SER A 214 -30.90 -22.24 -68.25
CA SER A 214 -31.55 -22.86 -69.42
C SER A 214 -30.99 -22.31 -70.73
N LYS A 215 -30.76 -21.00 -70.83
CA LYS A 215 -30.22 -20.36 -72.03
C LYS A 215 -28.75 -20.67 -72.27
N HIS A 216 -27.93 -20.77 -71.22
CA HIS A 216 -26.53 -21.19 -71.36
C HIS A 216 -26.39 -22.66 -71.77
N ASN A 217 -27.31 -23.53 -71.36
CA ASN A 217 -27.29 -24.96 -71.73
C ASN A 217 -27.92 -25.27 -73.11
N SER A 218 -28.50 -24.26 -73.78
CA SER A 218 -29.14 -24.41 -75.10
C SER A 218 -28.24 -24.00 -76.28
N LYS A 219 -26.97 -23.70 -76.04
CA LYS A 219 -25.92 -23.45 -77.04
C LYS A 219 -24.93 -24.61 -77.04
#